data_AF-A0A523D338-F1
#
_entry.id   AF-A0A523D338-F1
#
_cell.length_a   1.000
_cell.length_b   1.000
_cell.length_c   1.000
_cell.angle_alpha   90.00
_cell.angle_beta   90.00
_cell.angle_gamma   90.00
#
_symmetry.space_group_name_H-M   'P 1'
#
loop_
_entity.id
_entity.type
_entity.pdbx_description
1 polymer ?
#
loop_
_entity_poly.entity_id
_entity_poly.type
_entity_poly.pdbx_seq_one_letter_code
_entity_poly.pdbx_strand_id
1 'polypeptide(L)'
;MDDIAKWRKKIDELDLELVKLLNQRSECAIEIGKLKHKLAIEIYDPRREEEVIGRVWKEANGPLSKEAVKRLFERIIDESRRAERESRGPDDLGKTEKH
;
A
#
# COMPACT_ATOMS: atom_id res chain seq x y z
N MET A 1 -26.23 3.94 25.39
CA MET A 1 -25.57 2.64 25.10
C MET A 1 -25.82 2.19 23.67
N ASP A 2 -27.04 2.32 23.16
CA ASP A 2 -27.41 1.95 21.78
C ASP A 2 -26.65 2.74 20.70
N ASP A 3 -26.47 4.05 20.86
CA ASP A 3 -25.80 4.87 19.83
C ASP A 3 -24.30 4.57 19.68
N ILE A 4 -23.60 4.24 20.77
CA ILE A 4 -22.19 3.81 20.70
C ILE A 4 -22.08 2.50 19.92
N ALA A 5 -23.00 1.55 20.16
CA ALA A 5 -23.02 0.28 19.43
C ALA A 5 -23.27 0.47 17.93
N LYS A 6 -24.17 1.38 17.54
CA LYS A 6 -24.41 1.75 16.13
C LYS A 6 -23.15 2.31 15.45
N TRP A 7 -22.44 3.22 16.12
CA TRP A 7 -21.20 3.77 15.57
C TRP A 7 -20.09 2.73 15.46
N ARG A 8 -19.96 1.83 16.44
CA ARG A 8 -19.00 0.72 16.36
C ARG A 8 -19.29 -0.20 15.18
N LYS A 9 -20.54 -0.59 14.98
CA LYS A 9 -20.93 -1.41 13.83
C LYS A 9 -20.57 -0.73 12.50
N LYS A 10 -20.79 0.59 12.41
CA LYS A 10 -20.39 1.36 11.22
C LYS A 10 -18.87 1.39 11.02
N ILE A 11 -18.09 1.47 12.10
CA ILE A 11 -16.62 1.35 12.02
C ILE A 11 -16.23 -0.04 11.52
N ASP A 12 -16.82 -1.09 12.07
CA ASP A 12 -16.53 -2.47 11.64
C ASP A 12 -16.81 -2.67 10.13
N GLU A 13 -17.92 -2.11 9.63
CA GLU A 13 -18.26 -2.14 8.20
C GLU A 13 -17.21 -1.38 7.35
N LEU A 14 -16.80 -0.19 7.78
CA LEU A 14 -15.76 0.59 7.10
C LEU A 14 -14.40 -0.11 7.13
N ASP A 15 -14.05 -0.78 8.23
CA ASP A 15 -12.78 -1.50 8.35
C ASP A 15 -12.71 -2.65 7.34
N LEU A 16 -13.81 -3.37 7.10
CA LEU A 16 -13.87 -4.39 6.06
C LEU A 16 -13.71 -3.80 4.65
N GLU A 17 -14.29 -2.64 4.38
CA GLU A 17 -14.09 -1.93 3.11
C GLU A 17 -12.64 -1.47 2.95
N LEU A 18 -12.02 -0.97 4.02
CA LEU A 18 -10.60 -0.59 4.02
C LEU A 18 -9.72 -1.79 3.71
N VAL A 19 -9.93 -2.95 4.33
CA VAL A 19 -9.18 -4.18 4.04
C VAL A 19 -9.31 -4.55 2.56
N LYS A 20 -10.52 -4.49 2.00
CA LYS A 20 -10.74 -4.78 0.58
C LYS A 20 -9.96 -3.83 -0.34
N LEU A 21 -10.02 -2.53 -0.07
CA LEU A 21 -9.29 -1.51 -0.85
C LEU A 21 -7.77 -1.66 -0.74
N LEU A 22 -7.28 -2.00 0.45
CA LEU A 22 -5.86 -2.24 0.69
C LEU A 22 -5.38 -3.48 -0.07
N ASN A 23 -6.14 -4.57 -0.07
CA ASN A 23 -5.82 -5.77 -0.84
C ASN A 23 -5.75 -5.47 -2.34
N GLN A 24 -6.75 -4.77 -2.89
CA GLN A 24 -6.74 -4.37 -4.30
C GLN A 24 -5.54 -3.49 -4.65
N ARG A 25 -5.17 -2.55 -3.76
CA ARG A 25 -3.97 -1.72 -3.94
C ARG A 25 -2.69 -2.56 -3.95
N SER A 26 -2.60 -3.55 -3.06
CA SER A 26 -1.46 -4.47 -2.99
C SER A 26 -1.36 -5.38 -4.20
N GLU A 27 -2.47 -5.88 -4.74
CA GLU A 27 -2.52 -6.63 -6.00
C GLU A 27 -1.94 -5.80 -7.16
N CYS A 28 -2.33 -4.53 -7.28
CA CYS A 28 -1.74 -3.63 -8.26
C CYS A 28 -0.22 -3.47 -8.07
N ALA A 29 0.25 -3.35 -6.84
CA ALA A 29 1.69 -3.25 -6.55
C ALA A 29 2.45 -4.52 -6.94
N ILE A 30 1.88 -5.70 -6.67
CA ILE A 30 2.43 -7.00 -7.06
C ILE A 30 2.56 -7.11 -8.58
N GLU A 31 1.52 -6.74 -9.34
CA GLU A 31 1.58 -6.77 -10.80
C GLU A 31 2.62 -5.78 -11.36
N ILE A 32 2.74 -4.59 -10.75
CA ILE A 32 3.80 -3.63 -11.09
C ILE A 32 5.18 -4.25 -10.81
N GLY A 33 5.38 -4.95 -9.69
CA GLY A 33 6.65 -5.60 -9.39
C GLY A 33 7.03 -6.69 -10.37
N LYS A 34 6.07 -7.50 -10.80
CA LYS A 34 6.29 -8.49 -11.86
C LYS A 34 6.77 -7.84 -13.16
N LEU A 35 6.22 -6.67 -13.51
CA LEU A 35 6.64 -5.90 -14.68
C LEU A 35 8.03 -5.28 -14.50
N LYS A 36 8.28 -4.62 -13.36
CA LYS A 36 9.60 -4.05 -13.04
C LYS A 36 10.68 -5.11 -13.08
N HIS A 37 10.41 -6.31 -12.54
CA HIS A 37 11.32 -7.43 -12.60
C HIS A 37 11.64 -7.86 -14.04
N LYS A 38 10.62 -8.06 -14.89
CA LYS A 38 10.80 -8.40 -16.31
C LYS A 38 11.64 -7.35 -17.07
N LEU A 39 11.57 -6.09 -16.63
CA LEU A 39 12.30 -4.97 -17.21
C LEU A 39 13.65 -4.68 -16.54
N ALA A 40 14.05 -5.47 -15.53
CA ALA A 40 15.23 -5.23 -14.69
C ALA A 40 15.27 -3.82 -14.06
N ILE A 41 14.09 -3.29 -13.71
CA ILE A 41 13.91 -1.99 -13.03
C ILE A 41 13.84 -2.23 -11.52
N GLU A 42 14.39 -1.30 -10.75
CA GLU A 42 14.35 -1.35 -9.29
C GLU A 42 12.90 -1.26 -8.75
N ILE A 43 12.61 -2.05 -7.73
CA ILE A 43 11.31 -2.03 -7.04
C ILE A 43 11.09 -0.69 -6.33
N TYR A 44 12.13 -0.16 -5.68
CA TYR A 44 12.08 1.10 -4.96
C TYR A 44 12.08 2.29 -5.94
N ASP A 45 11.07 3.16 -5.81
CA ASP A 45 10.93 4.37 -6.62
C ASP A 45 10.48 5.54 -5.71
N PRO A 46 11.43 6.31 -5.14
CA PRO A 46 11.12 7.38 -4.20
C PRO A 46 10.28 8.49 -4.83
N ARG A 47 10.48 8.77 -6.12
CA ARG A 47 9.70 9.78 -6.85
C ARG A 47 8.24 9.35 -6.94
N ARG A 48 7.99 8.08 -7.24
CA ARG A 48 6.62 7.55 -7.28
C ARG A 48 5.95 7.58 -5.90
N GLU A 49 6.69 7.32 -4.84
CA GLU A 49 6.17 7.41 -3.47
C GLU A 49 5.79 8.84 -3.09
N GLU A 50 6.65 9.82 -3.41
CA GLU A 50 6.37 11.24 -3.20
C GLU A 50 5.11 11.68 -3.97
N GLU A 51 4.92 11.22 -5.20
CA GLU A 51 3.70 11.49 -5.97
C GLU A 51 2.44 10.92 -5.30
N VAL A 52 2.51 9.70 -4.75
CA VAL A 52 1.38 9.09 -4.03
C VAL A 52 1.06 9.90 -2.78
N ILE A 53 2.08 10.25 -1.99
CA ILE A 53 1.91 11.08 -0.78
C ILE A 53 1.35 12.45 -1.13
N GLY A 54 1.87 13.10 -2.18
CA GLY A 54 1.40 14.40 -2.63
C GLY A 54 -0.06 14.39 -3.09
N ARG A 55 -0.55 13.29 -3.68
CA ARG A 55 -1.96 13.14 -4.05
C ARG A 55 -2.85 13.03 -2.81
N VAL A 56 -2.54 12.10 -1.90
CA VAL A 56 -3.38 11.88 -0.71
C VAL A 56 -3.36 13.06 0.25
N TRP A 57 -2.25 13.82 0.29
CA TRP A 57 -2.14 15.06 1.05
C TRP A 57 -3.12 16.14 0.58
N LYS A 58 -3.37 16.24 -0.73
CA LYS A 58 -4.32 17.20 -1.30
C LYS A 58 -5.77 16.83 -1.01
N GLU A 59 -6.06 15.52 -0.97
CA GLU A 59 -7.39 14.98 -0.68
C GLU A 59 -7.72 14.93 0.82
N ALA A 60 -6.72 15.08 1.69
CA ALA A 60 -6.87 15.08 3.15
C ALA A 60 -7.58 16.35 3.66
N ASN A 61 -8.90 16.40 3.46
CA ASN A 61 -9.80 17.49 3.89
C ASN A 61 -10.85 17.03 4.92
N GLY A 62 -10.65 15.83 5.50
CA GLY A 62 -11.53 15.23 6.50
C GLY A 62 -11.06 15.46 7.95
N PRO A 63 -11.66 14.75 8.92
CA PRO A 63 -11.30 14.87 10.33
C PRO A 63 -9.89 14.36 10.68
N LEU A 64 -9.24 13.63 9.76
CA LEU A 64 -7.81 13.27 9.89
C LEU A 64 -6.93 14.42 9.38
N SER A 65 -5.91 14.79 10.16
CA SER A 65 -4.92 15.77 9.73
C SER A 65 -4.14 15.26 8.51
N LYS A 66 -3.59 16.17 7.70
CA LYS A 66 -2.80 15.80 6.52
C LYS A 66 -1.57 14.97 6.89
N GLU A 67 -0.96 15.27 8.03
CA GLU A 67 0.17 14.52 8.59
C GLU A 67 -0.24 13.12 9.02
N ALA A 68 -1.46 12.95 9.56
CA ALA A 68 -1.99 11.63 9.89
C ALA A 68 -2.20 10.79 8.62
N VAL A 69 -2.79 11.38 7.58
CA VAL A 69 -2.97 10.72 6.27
C VAL A 69 -1.61 10.35 5.67
N LYS A 70 -0.62 11.25 5.70
CA LYS A 70 0.75 10.98 5.24
C LYS A 70 1.35 9.75 5.93
N ARG A 71 1.33 9.69 7.26
CA ARG A 71 1.90 8.55 8.02
C ARG A 71 1.20 7.23 7.69
N LEU A 72 -0.13 7.25 7.53
CA LEU A 72 -0.87 6.05 7.14
C LEU A 72 -0.46 5.57 5.75
N PHE A 73 -0.36 6.48 4.79
CA PHE A 73 0.02 6.12 3.42
C PHE A 73 1.48 5.69 3.29
N GLU A 74 2.41 6.25 4.07
CA GLU A 74 3.78 5.74 4.16
C GLU A 74 3.77 4.26 4.57
N ARG A 75 3.00 3.89 5.60
CA ARG A 75 2.91 2.48 6.02
C ARG A 75 2.26 1.58 4.96
N ILE A 76 1.21 2.07 4.28
CA ILE A 76 0.55 1.33 3.20
C ILE A 76 1.53 1.08 2.03
N ILE A 77 2.36 2.07 1.69
CA ILE A 77 3.42 1.96 0.69
C ILE A 77 4.45 0.90 1.12
N ASP A 78 4.90 0.95 2.38
CA ASP A 78 5.86 -0.02 2.93
C ASP A 78 5.37 -1.47 2.80
N GLU A 79 4.15 -1.75 3.24
CA GLU A 79 3.58 -3.11 3.18
C GLU A 79 3.32 -3.56 1.74
N SER A 80 2.96 -2.63 0.84
CA SER A 80 2.79 -2.95 -0.58
C SER A 80 4.10 -3.31 -1.26
N ARG A 81 5.19 -2.59 -0.96
CA ARG A 81 6.54 -2.93 -1.44
C ARG A 81 7.02 -4.26 -0.90
N ARG A 82 6.69 -4.57 0.36
CA ARG A 82 6.98 -5.86 0.96
C ARG A 82 6.27 -6.98 0.23
N ALA A 83 4.96 -6.85 0.00
CA ALA A 83 4.17 -7.82 -0.77
C ALA A 83 4.70 -8.00 -2.20
N GLU A 84 5.10 -6.91 -2.86
CA GLU A 84 5.74 -6.92 -4.18
C GLU A 84 7.01 -7.78 -4.18
N ARG A 85 7.88 -7.63 -3.16
CA ARG A 85 9.11 -8.43 -3.01
C ARG A 85 8.85 -9.90 -2.69
N GLU A 86 7.86 -10.19 -1.85
CA GLU A 86 7.50 -11.56 -1.44
C GLU A 86 6.82 -12.35 -2.58
N SER A 87 6.20 -11.67 -3.54
CA SER A 87 5.57 -12.30 -4.72
C SER A 87 6.55 -12.89 -5.74
N ARG A 88 7.86 -12.83 -5.47
CA ARG A 88 8.90 -13.54 -6.24
C ARG A 88 8.72 -15.05 -6.06
N GLY A 89 8.32 -15.73 -7.13
CA GLY A 89 8.16 -17.19 -7.14
C GLY A 89 9.50 -17.94 -6.96
N PRO A 90 9.47 -19.25 -6.67
CA PRO A 90 10.68 -20.07 -6.49
C PRO A 90 11.62 -20.14 -7.70
N ASP A 91 11.16 -19.72 -8.88
CA ASP A 91 11.99 -19.62 -10.10
C ASP A 91 13.11 -18.56 -10.00
N ASP A 92 13.11 -17.72 -8.96
CA ASP A 92 14.04 -16.58 -8.78
C ASP A 92 15.22 -16.82 -7.81
N LEU A 93 15.37 -18.02 -7.23
CA LEU A 93 16.48 -18.30 -6.28
C LEU A 93 17.88 -18.42 -6.92
N GLY A 94 18.02 -18.16 -8.22
CA GLY A 94 19.25 -18.43 -8.98
C GLY A 94 20.12 -17.23 -9.39
N LYS A 95 19.78 -15.98 -9.04
CA LYS A 95 20.51 -14.79 -9.58
C LYS A 95 20.87 -13.70 -8.58
N THR A 96 21.15 -14.05 -7.33
CA THR A 96 21.84 -13.13 -6.41
C THR A 96 23.11 -13.78 -5.86
N GLU A 97 24.07 -14.03 -6.75
CA GLU A 97 25.48 -14.05 -6.40
C GLU A 97 26.30 -13.33 -7.49
N LYS A 98 27.24 -12.49 -7.01
CA LYS A 98 28.34 -11.80 -7.72
C LYS A 98 28.02 -10.45 -8.38
N HIS A 99 28.25 -9.35 -7.66
CA HIS A 99 29.52 -8.62 -7.73
C HIS A 99 29.69 -7.70 -6.51
#